data_AF-A0A817I753-F1
#
_entry.id   AF-A0A817I753-F1
#
_cell.length_a   1.000
_cell.length_b   1.000
_cell.length_c   1.000
_cell.angle_alpha   90.00
_cell.angle_beta   90.00
_cell.angle_gamma   90.00
#
_symmetry.space_group_name_H-M   'P 1'
#
loop_
_entity.id
_entity.type
_entity.pdbx_description
1 polymer ?
#
loop_
_entity_poly.entity_id
_entity_poly.type
_entity_poly.pdbx_seq_one_letter_code
_entity_poly.pdbx_strand_id
1 'polypeptide(L)'
;MSLWCDKYRPKTFDELDYQLEQAALLQTIVASGDFPHFLIFGPNGSGKKTRIQCLLHALYGDGVQSLRIENHEYETPSRKKIEITTIGSNFHVQVNPRILEARERLYELIAHCIPAEIIFKGLLEELLANCDDVLKIQITQIAAEYEHRLRQGSKEIFHLEAFIAKFMCIYKQHMQKMAAGLDEVFD
;
A
#
# COMPACT_ATOMS: atom_id res chain seq x y z
N MET A 1 -15.05 14.21 -22.16
CA MET A 1 -15.66 15.26 -21.31
C MET A 1 -15.37 14.92 -19.86
N SER A 2 -14.78 15.83 -19.10
CA SER A 2 -14.52 15.62 -17.66
C SER A 2 -15.82 15.73 -16.87
N LEU A 3 -16.06 14.80 -15.96
CA LEU A 3 -17.17 14.87 -15.01
C LEU A 3 -17.00 16.12 -14.13
N TRP A 4 -18.11 16.79 -13.77
CA TRP A 4 -18.06 17.96 -12.89
C TRP A 4 -17.31 17.68 -11.57
N CYS A 5 -17.47 16.46 -11.05
CA CYS A 5 -16.78 16.01 -9.84
C CYS A 5 -15.25 15.96 -9.98
N ASP A 6 -14.73 15.75 -11.20
CA ASP A 6 -13.29 15.78 -11.46
C ASP A 6 -12.79 17.21 -11.70
N LYS A 7 -13.64 18.08 -12.29
CA LYS A 7 -13.31 19.48 -12.56
C LYS A 7 -13.07 20.28 -11.28
N TYR A 8 -13.88 20.05 -10.25
CA TYR A 8 -13.82 20.76 -8.97
C TYR A 8 -13.13 19.95 -7.86
N ARG A 9 -12.43 18.86 -8.20
CA ARG A 9 -11.71 18.09 -7.19
C ARG A 9 -10.53 18.92 -6.65
N PRO A 10 -10.45 19.19 -5.33
CA PRO A 10 -9.32 19.86 -4.71
C PRO A 10 -7.99 19.19 -5.06
N LYS A 11 -6.98 20.00 -5.40
CA LYS A 11 -5.62 19.53 -5.70
C LYS A 11 -4.65 19.84 -4.58
N THR A 12 -4.87 20.93 -3.86
CA THR A 12 -4.06 21.37 -2.72
C THR A 12 -4.85 21.19 -1.41
N PHE A 13 -4.16 21.30 -0.28
CA PHE A 13 -4.83 21.26 1.02
C PHE A 13 -5.68 22.50 1.30
N ASP A 14 -5.34 23.66 0.73
CA ASP A 14 -6.06 24.94 0.95
C ASP A 14 -7.44 24.96 0.27
N GLU A 15 -7.60 24.17 -0.79
CA GLU A 15 -8.88 24.00 -1.50
C GLU A 15 -9.83 23.05 -0.78
N LEU A 16 -9.42 22.40 0.32
CA LEU A 16 -10.27 21.51 1.10
C LEU A 16 -11.19 22.30 2.01
N ASP A 17 -12.49 22.11 1.83
CA ASP A 17 -13.57 22.74 2.59
C ASP A 17 -14.09 21.87 3.75
N TYR A 18 -13.65 20.61 3.84
CA TYR A 18 -14.20 19.60 4.76
C TYR A 18 -13.11 18.89 5.59
N GLN A 19 -13.41 18.55 6.86
CA GLN A 19 -12.49 18.13 7.94
C GLN A 19 -11.10 18.77 7.90
N LEU A 20 -11.06 20.07 8.21
CA LEU A 20 -9.86 20.88 8.26
C LEU A 20 -8.83 20.39 9.29
N GLU A 21 -9.28 19.83 10.43
CA GLU A 21 -8.38 19.27 11.44
C GLU A 21 -7.52 18.13 10.89
N GLN A 22 -8.12 17.24 10.09
CA GLN A 22 -7.40 16.12 9.49
C GLN A 22 -6.46 16.60 8.39
N ALA A 23 -6.83 17.64 7.66
CA ALA A 23 -5.93 18.29 6.70
C ALA A 23 -4.72 18.92 7.42
N ALA A 24 -4.92 19.62 8.53
CA ALA A 24 -3.85 20.20 9.34
C ALA A 24 -2.91 19.15 9.95
N LEU A 25 -3.46 18.01 10.40
CA LEU A 25 -2.67 16.88 10.86
C LEU A 25 -1.79 16.34 9.73
N LEU A 26 -2.37 16.12 8.55
CA LEU A 26 -1.64 15.65 7.37
C LEU A 26 -0.54 16.64 6.94
N GLN A 27 -0.79 17.95 7.00
CA GLN A 27 0.23 18.97 6.75
C GLN A 27 1.37 18.91 7.78
N THR A 28 1.06 18.67 9.05
CA THR A 28 2.07 18.49 10.10
C THR A 28 2.95 17.27 9.82
N ILE A 29 2.36 16.17 9.37
CA ILE A 29 3.08 14.95 9.00
C ILE A 29 4.01 15.19 7.80
N VAL A 30 3.54 15.94 6.80
CA VAL A 30 4.37 16.34 5.66
C VAL A 30 5.57 17.18 6.13
N ALA A 31 5.36 18.09 7.08
CA ALA A 31 6.42 18.92 7.64
C ALA A 31 7.41 18.14 8.52
N SER A 32 6.98 17.10 9.22
CA SER A 32 7.86 16.28 10.07
C SER A 32 8.82 15.39 9.28
N GLY A 33 8.54 15.10 8.00
CA GLY A 33 9.38 14.25 7.14
C GLY A 33 9.38 12.76 7.51
N ASP A 34 8.94 12.40 8.72
CA ASP A 34 8.67 11.01 9.12
C ASP A 34 7.23 10.63 8.76
N PHE A 35 7.08 9.60 7.93
CA PHE A 35 5.81 9.24 7.31
C PHE A 35 5.30 7.88 7.81
N PRO A 36 4.34 7.86 8.74
CA PRO A 36 3.79 6.60 9.24
C PRO A 36 2.83 5.98 8.22
N HIS A 37 2.46 4.71 8.45
CA HIS A 37 1.42 4.06 7.65
C HIS A 37 0.03 4.61 8.02
N PHE A 38 -0.75 4.98 7.01
CA PHE A 38 -2.10 5.50 7.19
C PHE A 38 -3.17 4.53 6.73
N LEU A 39 -4.25 4.46 7.51
CA LEU A 39 -5.53 3.96 7.06
C LEU A 39 -6.54 5.09 7.04
N ILE A 40 -7.01 5.46 5.84
CA ILE A 40 -8.06 6.47 5.68
C ILE A 40 -9.38 5.74 5.41
N PHE A 41 -10.28 5.80 6.38
CA PHE A 41 -11.61 5.17 6.32
C PHE A 41 -12.72 6.22 6.45
N GLY A 42 -13.92 5.87 6.00
CA GLY A 42 -15.09 6.75 6.02
C GLY A 42 -16.09 6.45 4.90
N PRO A 43 -17.26 7.10 4.88
CA PRO A 43 -18.32 6.87 3.90
C PRO A 43 -17.91 7.26 2.47
N ASN A 44 -18.62 6.77 1.47
CA ASN A 44 -18.39 7.15 0.07
C ASN A 44 -18.59 8.66 -0.10
N GLY A 45 -17.74 9.30 -0.89
CA GLY A 45 -17.79 10.76 -1.10
C GLY A 45 -17.11 11.61 -0.02
N SER A 46 -16.57 11.04 1.07
CA SER A 46 -15.90 11.81 2.13
C SER A 46 -14.51 12.38 1.76
N GLY A 47 -14.14 12.40 0.48
CA GLY A 47 -12.88 12.98 0.01
C GLY A 47 -11.62 12.15 0.29
N LYS A 48 -11.73 10.89 0.72
CA LYS A 48 -10.57 10.02 1.08
C LYS A 48 -9.48 10.00 0.01
N LYS A 49 -9.86 9.67 -1.24
CA LYS A 49 -8.94 9.62 -2.38
C LYS A 49 -8.36 10.99 -2.70
N THR A 50 -9.20 12.03 -2.63
CA THR A 50 -8.79 13.41 -2.84
C THR A 50 -7.71 13.83 -1.85
N ARG A 51 -7.88 13.55 -0.55
CA ARG A 51 -6.87 13.88 0.48
C ARG A 51 -5.56 13.15 0.28
N ILE A 52 -5.60 11.87 -0.09
CA ILE A 52 -4.38 11.12 -0.44
C ILE A 52 -3.67 11.77 -1.62
N GLN A 53 -4.41 12.24 -2.62
CA GLN A 53 -3.83 12.94 -3.77
C GLN A 53 -3.25 14.31 -3.38
N CYS A 54 -3.94 15.11 -2.55
CA CYS A 54 -3.39 16.36 -2.03
C CYS A 54 -2.13 16.13 -1.18
N LEU A 55 -2.11 15.05 -0.39
CA LEU A 55 -0.97 14.65 0.43
C LEU A 55 0.25 14.27 -0.41
N LEU A 56 0.05 13.43 -1.44
CA LEU A 56 1.10 13.08 -2.37
C LEU A 56 1.59 14.30 -3.15
N HIS A 57 0.68 15.19 -3.55
CA HIS A 57 1.03 16.46 -4.21
C HIS A 57 1.87 17.36 -3.31
N ALA A 58 1.55 17.45 -2.02
CA ALA A 58 2.35 18.22 -1.07
C ALA A 58 3.75 17.63 -0.84
N LEU A 59 3.92 16.31 -0.96
CA LEU A 59 5.20 15.63 -0.78
C LEU A 59 6.10 15.68 -2.04
N TYR A 60 5.52 15.41 -3.21
CA TYR A 60 6.27 15.16 -4.45
C TYR A 60 5.94 16.14 -5.59
N GLY A 61 5.01 17.07 -5.36
CA GLY A 61 4.61 18.09 -6.33
C GLY A 61 3.69 17.58 -7.45
N ASP A 62 3.64 18.32 -8.55
CA ASP A 62 2.72 18.08 -9.68
C ASP A 62 2.96 16.76 -10.43
N GLY A 63 4.15 16.18 -10.31
CA GLY A 63 4.50 14.95 -11.02
C GLY A 63 3.65 13.73 -10.64
N VAL A 64 3.00 13.77 -9.47
CA VAL A 64 2.06 12.76 -8.97
C VAL A 64 0.83 12.60 -9.88
N GLN A 65 0.38 13.67 -10.54
CA GLN A 65 -0.84 13.62 -11.36
C GLN A 65 -0.65 12.87 -12.68
N SER A 66 0.61 12.60 -13.06
CA SER A 66 0.94 11.81 -14.25
C SER A 66 0.73 10.33 -13.94
N LEU A 67 -0.51 9.86 -14.14
CA LEU A 67 -0.91 8.47 -13.90
C LEU A 67 -0.78 7.64 -15.18
N ARG A 68 -0.15 6.47 -15.06
CA ARG A 68 -0.07 5.43 -16.08
C ARG A 68 -0.83 4.22 -15.59
N ILE A 69 -1.70 3.67 -16.43
CA ILE A 69 -2.42 2.44 -16.12
C ILE A 69 -1.61 1.30 -16.70
N GLU A 70 -1.24 0.34 -15.86
CA GLU A 70 -0.53 -0.86 -16.27
C GLU A 70 -1.37 -2.08 -15.93
N ASN A 71 -1.78 -2.81 -16.97
CA ASN A 71 -2.43 -4.11 -16.83
C ASN A 71 -1.35 -5.18 -16.92
N HIS A 72 -1.25 -5.98 -15.87
CA HIS A 72 -0.32 -7.11 -15.85
C HIS A 72 -1.11 -8.41 -15.67
N GLU A 73 -0.86 -9.36 -16.57
CA GLU A 73 -1.32 -10.73 -16.44
C GLU A 73 -0.23 -11.54 -15.73
N TYR A 74 -0.58 -12.09 -14.57
CA TYR A 74 0.30 -12.98 -13.85
C TYR A 74 -0.26 -14.40 -13.89
N GLU A 75 0.60 -15.37 -14.21
CA GLU A 75 0.31 -16.78 -13.99
C GLU A 75 0.83 -17.16 -12.61
N THR A 76 -0.08 -17.58 -11.73
CA THR A 76 0.31 -18.15 -10.43
C THR A 76 0.97 -19.51 -10.61
N PRO A 77 1.78 -19.99 -9.64
CA PRO A 77 2.28 -21.37 -9.62
C PRO A 77 1.16 -22.42 -9.71
N SER A 78 -0.08 -22.05 -9.37
CA SER A 78 -1.31 -22.85 -9.52
C SER A 78 -1.97 -22.76 -10.91
N ARG A 79 -1.28 -22.21 -11.94
CA ARG A 79 -1.77 -21.99 -13.32
C ARG A 79 -3.04 -21.13 -13.44
N LYS A 80 -3.40 -20.39 -12.41
CA LYS A 80 -4.52 -19.45 -12.47
C LYS A 80 -4.01 -18.11 -12.99
N LYS A 81 -4.59 -17.64 -14.10
CA LYS A 81 -4.36 -16.30 -14.65
C LYS A 81 -5.07 -15.26 -13.78
N ILE A 82 -4.30 -14.29 -13.30
CA ILE A 82 -4.81 -13.17 -12.51
C ILE A 82 -4.39 -11.88 -13.21
N GLU A 83 -5.39 -11.09 -13.62
CA GLU A 83 -5.19 -9.73 -14.12
C GLU A 83 -5.13 -8.77 -12.94
N ILE A 84 -4.03 -8.03 -12.81
CA ILE A 84 -3.90 -6.96 -11.83
C ILE A 84 -3.70 -5.65 -12.57
N THR A 85 -4.74 -4.80 -12.53
CA THR A 85 -4.64 -3.40 -12.95
C THR A 85 -4.02 -2.59 -11.83
N THR A 86 -2.90 -1.93 -12.13
CA THR A 86 -2.25 -0.98 -11.23
C THR A 86 -2.21 0.39 -11.88
N ILE A 87 -2.36 1.44 -11.08
CA ILE A 87 -2.20 2.81 -11.55
C ILE A 87 -0.92 3.36 -10.92
N GLY A 88 0.12 3.53 -11.73
CA GLY A 88 1.42 4.04 -11.30
C GLY A 88 1.60 5.52 -11.64
N SER A 89 2.42 6.20 -10.87
CA SER A 89 3.08 7.46 -11.23
C SER A 89 4.58 7.31 -10.93
N ASN A 90 5.37 8.33 -11.26
CA ASN A 90 6.81 8.32 -10.97
C ASN A 90 7.13 8.27 -9.46
N PHE A 91 6.17 8.65 -8.61
CA PHE A 91 6.36 8.80 -7.16
C PHE A 91 5.49 7.86 -6.32
N HIS A 92 4.44 7.25 -6.88
CA HIS A 92 3.55 6.36 -6.14
C HIS A 92 2.95 5.28 -7.03
N VAL A 93 2.55 4.18 -6.41
CA VAL A 93 1.85 3.08 -7.07
C VAL A 93 0.54 2.83 -6.35
N GLN A 94 -0.57 2.94 -7.07
CA GLN A 94 -1.91 2.58 -6.59
C GLN A 94 -2.20 1.15 -7.04
N VAL A 95 -2.09 0.24 -6.09
CA VAL A 95 -2.56 -1.13 -6.26
C VAL A 95 -4.02 -1.16 -5.80
N ASN A 96 -4.87 -1.91 -6.49
CA ASN A 96 -6.16 -2.34 -5.95
C ASN A 96 -5.98 -3.78 -5.43
N PRO A 97 -5.33 -3.97 -4.27
CA PRO A 97 -5.13 -5.29 -3.76
C PRO A 97 -6.50 -5.87 -3.39
N ARG A 98 -6.66 -7.19 -3.50
CA ARG A 98 -7.74 -7.94 -2.81
C ARG A 98 -7.55 -7.92 -1.29
N ILE A 99 -7.08 -6.80 -0.75
CA ILE A 99 -6.76 -6.61 0.65
C ILE A 99 -8.01 -6.64 1.52
N LEU A 100 -9.19 -6.40 0.92
CA LEU A 100 -10.44 -6.60 1.60
C LEU A 100 -10.64 -8.08 1.95
N GLU A 101 -10.33 -9.01 1.03
CA GLU A 101 -10.37 -10.44 1.30
C GLU A 101 -9.34 -10.83 2.38
N ALA A 102 -8.12 -10.30 2.30
CA ALA A 102 -7.09 -10.53 3.32
C ALA A 102 -7.52 -9.99 4.69
N ARG A 103 -8.10 -8.78 4.73
CA ARG A 103 -8.62 -8.14 5.93
C ARG A 103 -9.74 -8.95 6.57
N GLU A 104 -10.67 -9.49 5.77
CA GLU A 104 -11.73 -10.38 6.28
C GLU A 104 -11.13 -11.61 6.99
N ARG A 105 -10.11 -12.24 6.38
CA ARG A 105 -9.39 -13.38 7.00
C ARG A 105 -8.62 -12.98 8.25
N LEU A 106 -7.96 -11.82 8.25
CA LEU A 106 -7.27 -11.32 9.44
C LEU A 106 -8.25 -11.03 10.58
N TYR A 107 -9.42 -10.45 10.28
CA TYR A 107 -10.47 -10.24 11.27
C TYR A 107 -10.99 -11.55 11.85
N GLU A 108 -11.16 -12.58 11.03
CA GLU A 108 -11.55 -13.92 11.49
C GLU A 108 -10.51 -14.48 12.49
N LEU A 109 -9.22 -14.40 12.16
CA LEU A 109 -8.14 -14.87 13.04
C LEU A 109 -8.06 -14.08 14.36
N ILE A 110 -8.18 -12.75 14.29
CA ILE A 110 -8.16 -11.87 15.47
C ILE A 110 -9.41 -12.12 16.33
N ALA A 111 -10.58 -12.34 15.71
CA ALA A 111 -11.81 -12.66 16.42
C ALA A 111 -11.73 -14.01 17.17
N HIS A 112 -10.89 -14.94 16.69
CA HIS A 112 -10.55 -16.18 17.39
C HIS A 112 -9.47 -16.02 18.47
N CYS A 113 -9.14 -14.79 18.87
CA CYS A 113 -8.16 -14.47 19.92
C CYS A 113 -6.75 -15.00 19.61
N ILE A 114 -6.39 -15.09 18.33
CA ILE A 114 -5.02 -15.44 17.93
C ILE A 114 -4.18 -14.16 17.99
N PRO A 115 -3.08 -14.13 18.77
CA PRO A 115 -2.24 -12.94 18.88
C PRO A 115 -1.68 -12.52 17.52
N ALA A 116 -1.65 -11.21 17.25
CA ALA A 116 -1.18 -10.69 15.96
C ALA A 116 0.28 -11.04 15.64
N GLU A 117 1.13 -11.21 16.65
CA GLU A 117 2.52 -11.65 16.46
C GLU A 117 2.59 -13.06 15.85
N ILE A 118 1.69 -13.97 16.25
CA ILE A 118 1.63 -15.33 15.73
C ILE A 118 1.11 -15.32 14.29
N ILE A 119 0.09 -14.49 14.02
CA ILE A 119 -0.43 -14.28 12.67
C ILE A 119 0.66 -13.73 11.76
N PHE A 120 1.39 -12.72 12.23
CA PHE A 120 2.47 -12.09 11.46
C PHE A 120 3.60 -13.07 11.16
N LYS A 121 4.05 -13.83 12.17
CA LYS A 121 5.12 -14.81 12.00
C LYS A 121 4.72 -15.94 11.03
N GLY A 122 3.53 -16.51 11.21
CA GLY A 122 3.03 -17.56 10.31
C GLY A 122 2.84 -17.07 8.88
N LEU A 123 2.34 -15.85 8.71
CA LEU A 123 2.25 -15.20 7.40
C LEU A 123 3.63 -15.01 6.76
N LEU A 124 4.61 -14.50 7.51
CA LEU A 124 5.96 -14.29 7.01
C LEU A 124 6.63 -15.60 6.58
N GLU A 125 6.53 -16.65 7.39
CA GLU A 125 7.11 -17.96 7.09
C GLU A 125 6.54 -18.54 5.79
N GLU A 126 5.21 -18.51 5.61
CA GLU A 126 4.54 -19.02 4.41
C GLU A 126 4.85 -18.17 3.16
N LEU A 127 4.96 -16.85 3.31
CA LEU A 127 5.33 -15.96 2.21
C LEU A 127 6.78 -16.18 1.77
N LEU A 128 7.71 -16.31 2.72
CA LEU A 128 9.13 -16.56 2.42
C LEU A 128 9.35 -17.92 1.77
N ALA A 129 8.55 -18.94 2.11
CA ALA A 129 8.62 -20.26 1.49
C ALA A 129 8.37 -20.24 -0.04
N ASN A 130 7.63 -19.23 -0.52
CA ASN A 130 7.24 -19.07 -1.92
C ASN A 130 8.05 -17.99 -2.68
N CYS A 131 9.13 -17.46 -2.08
CA CYS A 131 9.95 -16.39 -2.65
C CYS A 131 11.37 -16.87 -2.99
N ASP A 132 12.02 -16.18 -3.94
CA ASP A 132 13.45 -16.37 -4.26
C ASP A 132 14.35 -15.80 -3.16
N ASP A 133 15.58 -16.30 -3.04
CA ASP A 133 16.49 -15.96 -1.93
C ASP A 133 16.84 -14.45 -1.85
N VAL A 134 16.95 -13.78 -3.00
CA VAL A 134 17.17 -12.32 -3.05
C VAL A 134 16.00 -11.57 -2.45
N LEU A 135 14.78 -12.00 -2.77
CA LEU A 135 13.55 -11.39 -2.29
C LEU A 135 13.35 -11.65 -0.80
N LYS A 136 13.75 -12.83 -0.30
CA LYS A 136 13.69 -13.18 1.13
C LYS A 136 14.44 -12.17 1.98
N ILE A 137 15.67 -11.80 1.60
CA ILE A 137 16.48 -10.82 2.36
C ILE A 137 15.74 -9.49 2.50
N GLN A 138 15.20 -8.96 1.38
CA GLN A 138 14.47 -7.69 1.37
C GLN A 138 13.18 -7.77 2.20
N ILE A 139 12.41 -8.84 2.06
CA ILE A 139 11.17 -9.03 2.80
C ILE A 139 11.45 -9.18 4.30
N THR A 140 12.48 -9.92 4.69
CA THR A 140 12.82 -10.12 6.11
C THR A 140 13.19 -8.81 6.80
N GLN A 141 13.97 -7.94 6.15
CA GLN A 141 14.30 -6.62 6.70
C GLN A 141 13.05 -5.78 6.93
N ILE A 142 12.16 -5.75 5.95
CA ILE A 142 10.90 -5.02 6.03
C ILE A 142 10.00 -5.64 7.10
N ALA A 143 9.93 -6.97 7.16
CA ALA A 143 9.12 -7.65 8.15
C ALA A 143 9.55 -7.31 9.58
N ALA A 144 10.86 -7.19 9.84
CA ALA A 144 11.37 -6.78 11.15
C ALA A 144 10.88 -5.37 11.56
N GLU A 145 10.88 -4.41 10.62
CA GLU A 145 10.33 -3.07 10.87
C GLU A 145 8.83 -3.11 11.17
N TYR A 146 8.07 -3.88 10.40
CA TYR A 146 6.61 -3.99 10.59
C TYR A 146 6.24 -4.73 11.87
N GLU A 147 6.99 -5.76 12.25
CA GLU A 147 6.83 -6.47 13.53
C GLU A 147 7.12 -5.55 14.71
N HIS A 148 8.18 -4.74 14.63
CA HIS A 148 8.49 -3.75 15.64
C HIS A 148 7.35 -2.72 15.80
N ARG A 149 6.85 -2.20 14.66
CA ARG A 149 5.72 -1.26 14.64
C ARG A 149 4.43 -1.90 15.14
N LEU A 150 4.20 -3.19 14.88
CA LEU A 150 3.05 -3.94 15.38
C LEU A 150 3.04 -3.97 16.91
N ARG A 151 4.20 -4.21 17.55
CA ARG A 151 4.33 -4.22 19.02
C ARG A 151 4.13 -2.86 19.68
N GLN A 152 4.52 -1.79 18.99
CA GLN A 152 4.39 -0.41 19.49
C GLN A 152 3.01 0.19 19.20
N GLY A 153 2.31 -0.36 18.21
CA GLY A 153 1.03 0.14 17.73
C GLY A 153 -0.16 -0.26 18.60
N SER A 154 -1.22 0.54 18.54
CA SER A 154 -2.46 0.30 19.29
C SER A 154 -3.48 -0.57 18.54
N LYS A 155 -3.34 -0.71 17.21
CA LYS A 155 -4.28 -1.44 16.36
C LYS A 155 -3.55 -2.40 15.45
N GLU A 156 -3.47 -3.65 15.89
CA GLU A 156 -2.73 -4.73 15.23
C GLU A 156 -3.09 -4.91 13.74
N ILE A 157 -4.39 -4.86 13.43
CA ILE A 157 -4.91 -5.03 12.06
C ILE A 157 -4.28 -4.06 11.05
N PHE A 158 -3.92 -2.84 11.47
CA PHE A 158 -3.34 -1.85 10.57
C PHE A 158 -1.92 -2.22 10.15
N HIS A 159 -1.14 -2.79 11.06
CA HIS A 159 0.24 -3.20 10.79
C HIS A 159 0.28 -4.47 9.96
N LEU A 160 -0.60 -5.44 10.26
CA LEU A 160 -0.78 -6.66 9.46
C LEU A 160 -1.17 -6.33 8.02
N GLU A 161 -2.18 -5.48 7.84
CA GLU A 161 -2.65 -5.08 6.52
C GLU A 161 -1.58 -4.30 5.76
N ALA A 162 -0.90 -3.36 6.42
CA ALA A 162 0.15 -2.58 5.80
C ALA A 162 1.34 -3.45 5.37
N PHE A 163 1.67 -4.50 6.13
CA PHE A 163 2.69 -5.47 5.74
C PHE A 163 2.28 -6.25 4.50
N ILE A 164 1.05 -6.78 4.44
CA ILE A 164 0.52 -7.49 3.27
C ILE A 164 0.55 -6.58 2.04
N ALA A 165 0.12 -5.33 2.17
CA ALA A 165 0.14 -4.36 1.07
C ALA A 165 1.58 -4.11 0.56
N LYS A 166 2.53 -3.97 1.49
CA LYS A 166 3.94 -3.74 1.17
C LYS A 166 4.56 -4.95 0.48
N PHE A 167 4.30 -6.16 0.99
CA PHE A 167 4.72 -7.41 0.35
C PHE A 167 4.16 -7.51 -1.07
N MET A 168 2.85 -7.28 -1.27
CA MET A 168 2.23 -7.33 -2.60
C MET A 168 2.89 -6.35 -3.58
N CYS A 169 3.26 -5.15 -3.12
CA CYS A 169 3.94 -4.16 -3.95
C CYS A 169 5.35 -4.62 -4.37
N ILE A 170 6.13 -5.13 -3.42
CA ILE A 170 7.51 -5.60 -3.66
C ILE A 170 7.50 -6.84 -4.56
N TYR A 171 6.63 -7.80 -4.25
CA TYR A 171 6.49 -9.02 -5.03
C TYR A 171 6.10 -8.70 -6.48
N LYS A 172 5.19 -7.74 -6.67
CA LYS A 172 4.83 -7.25 -8.00
C LYS A 172 6.03 -6.65 -8.73
N GLN A 173 6.80 -5.76 -8.09
CA GLN A 173 7.98 -5.16 -8.69
C GLN A 173 9.03 -6.22 -9.08
N HIS A 174 9.22 -7.23 -8.24
CA HIS A 174 10.12 -8.34 -8.53
C HIS A 174 9.66 -9.14 -9.76
N MET A 175 8.38 -9.53 -9.80
CA MET A 175 7.83 -10.24 -10.97
C MET A 175 7.94 -9.41 -12.26
N GLN A 176 7.74 -8.09 -12.18
CA GLN A 176 7.92 -7.19 -13.32
C GLN A 176 9.38 -7.15 -13.80
N LYS A 177 10.35 -7.09 -12.89
CA LYS A 177 11.78 -7.14 -13.23
C LYS A 177 12.16 -8.46 -13.90
N MET A 178 11.69 -9.59 -13.36
CA MET A 178 11.90 -10.90 -13.98
C MET A 178 11.26 -11.00 -15.37
N ALA A 179 10.04 -10.50 -15.55
CA ALA A 179 9.35 -10.48 -16.84
C ALA A 179 10.03 -9.57 -17.87
N ALA A 180 10.71 -8.52 -17.43
CA ALA A 180 11.47 -7.60 -18.27
C ALA A 180 12.85 -8.13 -18.69
N GLY A 181 13.28 -9.31 -18.19
CA GLY A 181 14.58 -9.91 -18.52
C GLY A 181 15.79 -9.11 -18.01
N LEU A 182 15.57 -8.19 -17.07
CA LEU A 182 16.65 -7.45 -16.40
C LEU A 182 17.12 -8.28 -15.21
N ASP A 183 17.90 -9.32 -15.50
CA ASP A 183 18.86 -9.86 -14.55
C ASP A 183 19.91 -8.77 -14.34
N GLU A 184 19.64 -7.82 -13.45
CA GLU A 184 20.70 -6.96 -12.93
C GLU A 184 21.62 -7.83 -12.08
N VAL A 185 22.69 -8.28 -12.73
CA VAL A 185 23.97 -8.59 -12.11
C VAL A 185 24.32 -7.44 -11.17
N PHE A 186 24.15 -7.66 -9.88
CA PHE A 186 24.76 -6.83 -8.85
C PHE A 186 26.12 -7.44 -8.51
N ASP A 187 27.18 -6.83 -9.02
CA ASP A 187 28.49 -6.78 -8.33
C ASP A 187 28.39 -5.77 -7.17
#